data_AF-G4XRT8-F1
#
_entry.id   AF-G4XRT8-F1
#
_cell.length_a   1.000
_cell.length_b   1.000
_cell.length_c   1.000
_cell.angle_alpha   90.00
_cell.angle_beta   90.00
_cell.angle_gamma   90.00
#
_symmetry.space_group_name_H-M   'P 1'
#
loop_
_entity.id
_entity.type
_entity.pdbx_description
1 polymer ?
#
loop_
_entity_poly.entity_id
_entity_poly.type
_entity_poly.pdbx_seq_one_letter_code
_entity_poly.pdbx_strand_id
1 'polypeptide(L)'
;LKGADQLANAVQVTLGPKGRNVVIDQSYGAPKITKDGVTVARSVEFKDKFENMGAQLVRSVASSTNDAAGDGTTSATVLTRAIFSEGCKSVAAGMNPTDL
;
A
#
# COMPACT_ATOMS: atom_id res chain seq x y z
N LEU A 1 -8.61 0.48 8.52
CA LEU A 1 -8.62 -0.35 7.29
C LEU A 1 -8.66 0.48 6.01
N LYS A 2 -9.66 1.36 5.85
CA LYS A 2 -9.92 2.08 4.59
C LYS A 2 -8.68 2.68 3.89
N GLY A 3 -7.80 3.39 4.61
CA GLY A 3 -6.59 3.96 3.99
C GLY A 3 -5.54 2.93 3.55
N ALA A 4 -5.36 1.84 4.32
CA ALA A 4 -4.49 0.73 3.93
C ALA A 4 -5.03 0.02 2.67
N ASP A 5 -6.35 -0.18 2.61
CA ASP A 5 -7.01 -0.77 1.44
C ASP A 5 -6.89 0.13 0.20
N GLN A 6 -7.12 1.43 0.34
CA GLN A 6 -7.02 2.36 -0.79
C GLN A 6 -5.61 2.43 -1.35
N LEU A 7 -4.59 2.49 -0.49
CA LEU A 7 -3.18 2.46 -0.92
C LEU A 7 -2.85 1.13 -1.61
N ALA A 8 -3.20 0.01 -0.99
CA ALA A 8 -2.91 -1.31 -1.54
C ALA A 8 -3.65 -1.56 -2.86
N ASN A 9 -4.87 -1.04 -3.01
CA ASN A 9 -5.62 -1.11 -4.26
C ASN A 9 -4.97 -0.30 -5.39
N ALA A 10 -4.35 0.83 -5.07
CA ALA A 10 -3.61 1.62 -6.05
C ALA A 10 -2.29 0.94 -6.47
N VAL A 11 -1.63 0.24 -5.55
CA VAL A 11 -0.33 -0.41 -5.78
C VAL A 11 -0.48 -1.78 -6.47
N GLN A 12 -1.49 -2.58 -6.12
CA GLN A 12 -1.64 -3.95 -6.65
C GLN A 12 -1.79 -4.01 -8.18
N VAL A 13 -2.30 -2.95 -8.82
CA VAL A 13 -2.50 -2.94 -10.27
C VAL A 13 -1.19 -2.95 -11.04
N THR A 14 -0.07 -2.58 -10.40
CA THR A 14 1.26 -2.59 -11.00
C THR A 14 1.99 -3.92 -10.81
N LEU A 15 1.36 -4.92 -10.17
CA LEU A 15 2.02 -6.19 -9.84
C LEU A 15 2.33 -7.02 -11.10
N GLY A 16 3.57 -7.52 -11.17
CA GLY A 16 4.00 -8.53 -12.12
C GLY A 16 4.22 -8.02 -13.56
N PRO A 17 4.57 -8.91 -14.50
CA PRO A 17 4.94 -8.54 -15.86
C PRO A 17 3.78 -7.95 -16.68
N LYS A 18 2.53 -8.18 -16.23
CA LYS A 18 1.31 -7.61 -16.82
C LYS A 18 0.72 -6.46 -15.99
N GLY A 19 1.54 -5.83 -15.13
CA GLY A 19 1.17 -4.63 -14.38
C GLY A 19 0.66 -3.53 -15.31
N ARG A 20 -0.43 -2.89 -14.88
CA ARG A 20 -1.06 -1.76 -15.56
C ARG A 20 -0.37 -0.45 -15.18
N ASN A 21 -0.52 0.55 -16.05
CA ASN A 21 -0.01 1.88 -15.80
C ASN A 21 -0.87 2.59 -14.76
N VAL A 22 -0.21 3.30 -13.84
CA VAL A 22 -0.81 4.26 -12.94
C VAL A 22 -0.38 5.65 -13.40
N VAL A 23 -1.34 6.57 -13.46
CA VAL A 23 -1.12 7.96 -13.84
C VAL A 23 -1.12 8.80 -12.56
N ILE A 24 -0.05 9.55 -12.36
CA ILE A 24 0.18 10.37 -11.18
C ILE A 24 0.25 11.82 -11.65
N ASP A 25 -0.62 12.65 -11.08
CA ASP A 25 -0.63 14.08 -11.34
C ASP A 25 0.66 14.74 -10.82
N GLN A 26 1.13 15.76 -11.53
CA GLN A 26 2.33 16.52 -11.16
C GLN A 26 1.99 18.00 -11.12
N SER A 27 2.54 18.73 -10.14
CA SER A 27 2.28 20.17 -9.98
C SER A 27 2.70 21.02 -11.18
N TYR A 28 3.54 20.48 -12.08
CA TYR A 28 3.96 21.13 -13.31
C TYR A 28 4.27 20.09 -14.38
N GLY A 29 3.92 20.39 -15.64
CA GLY A 29 4.22 19.54 -16.80
C GLY A 29 3.17 18.45 -17.06
N ALA A 30 3.59 17.39 -17.75
CA ALA A 30 2.73 16.25 -18.08
C ALA A 30 2.62 15.27 -16.90
N PRO A 31 1.51 14.53 -16.78
CA PRO A 31 1.34 13.56 -15.70
C PRO A 31 2.37 12.42 -15.82
N LYS A 32 2.85 11.94 -14.67
CA LYS A 32 3.81 10.83 -14.60
C LYS A 32 3.08 9.51 -14.76
N ILE A 33 3.43 8.75 -15.79
CA ILE A 33 2.91 7.40 -16.03
C ILE A 33 3.95 6.41 -15.51
N THR A 34 3.55 5.52 -14.59
CA THR A 34 4.46 4.54 -13.99
C THR A 34 3.81 3.17 -13.82
N LYS A 35 4.65 2.13 -13.82
CA LYS A 35 4.32 0.76 -13.38
C LYS A 35 5.09 0.37 -12.12
N ASP A 36 5.77 1.31 -11.49
CA ASP A 36 6.51 1.07 -10.26
C ASP A 36 5.60 1.27 -9.04
N GLY A 37 5.32 0.19 -8.32
CA GLY A 37 4.49 0.20 -7.12
C GLY A 37 5.06 1.06 -5.99
N VAL A 38 6.38 1.23 -5.91
CA VAL A 38 7.02 2.09 -4.89
C VAL A 38 6.73 3.55 -5.17
N THR A 39 6.90 3.97 -6.42
CA THR A 39 6.52 5.32 -6.86
C THR A 39 5.03 5.58 -6.60
N VAL A 40 4.15 4.62 -6.91
CA VAL A 40 2.70 4.78 -6.65
C VAL A 40 2.43 4.93 -5.16
N ALA A 41 2.98 4.05 -4.31
CA ALA A 41 2.79 4.12 -2.85
C ALA A 41 3.30 5.44 -2.27
N ARG A 42 4.36 6.03 -2.85
CA ARG A 42 4.92 7.31 -2.41
C ARG A 42 4.09 8.52 -2.83
N SER A 43 3.29 8.41 -3.88
CA SER A 43 2.48 9.51 -4.39
C SER A 43 1.08 9.59 -3.78
N VAL A 44 0.66 8.58 -3.01
CA VAL A 44 -0.65 8.57 -2.36
C VAL A 44 -0.56 9.19 -0.96
N GLU A 45 -1.42 10.17 -0.71
CA GLU A 45 -1.61 10.82 0.59
C GLU A 45 -3.09 11.14 0.77
N PHE A 46 -3.62 10.88 1.97
CA PHE A 46 -5.03 11.09 2.28
C PHE A 46 -5.21 12.33 3.15
N LYS A 47 -6.27 13.11 2.87
CA LYS A 47 -6.63 14.29 3.68
C LYS A 47 -7.09 13.89 5.09
N ASP A 48 -7.82 12.77 5.20
CA ASP A 48 -8.24 12.24 6.48
C ASP A 48 -7.05 11.63 7.21
N LYS A 49 -6.84 12.05 8.46
CA LYS A 49 -5.68 11.61 9.26
C LYS A 49 -5.73 10.11 9.58
N PHE A 50 -6.91 9.53 9.81
CA PHE A 50 -7.05 8.12 10.16
C PHE A 50 -6.81 7.22 8.95
N GLU A 51 -7.32 7.61 7.78
CA GLU A 51 -7.01 6.95 6.52
C GLU A 51 -5.52 7.08 6.20
N ASN A 52 -4.95 8.27 6.34
CA ASN A 52 -3.52 8.48 6.06
C ASN A 52 -2.64 7.63 6.99
N MET A 53 -2.95 7.53 8.28
CA MET A 53 -2.22 6.64 9.21
C MET A 53 -2.23 5.18 8.73
N GLY A 54 -3.37 4.66 8.29
CA GLY A 54 -3.46 3.30 7.75
C GLY A 54 -2.66 3.12 6.45
N ALA A 55 -2.63 4.14 5.60
CA ALA A 55 -1.84 4.15 4.38
C ALA A 55 -0.33 4.20 4.65
N GLN A 56 0.10 4.97 5.67
CA GLN A 56 1.49 5.06 6.08
C GLN A 56 2.06 3.70 6.50
N LEU A 57 1.27 2.87 7.19
CA LEU A 57 1.70 1.52 7.57
C LEU A 57 2.10 0.69 6.35
N VAL A 58 1.25 0.64 5.33
CA VAL A 58 1.52 -0.14 4.11
C VAL A 58 2.67 0.48 3.30
N ARG A 59 2.76 1.82 3.27
CA ARG A 59 3.83 2.55 2.61
C ARG A 59 5.20 2.30 3.24
N SER A 60 5.26 2.23 4.57
CA SER A 60 6.48 1.89 5.31
C SER A 60 6.95 0.48 4.96
N VAL A 61 6.06 -0.51 4.94
CA VAL A 61 6.43 -1.87 4.53
C VAL A 61 6.95 -1.90 3.09
N ALA A 62 6.25 -1.25 2.16
CA ALA A 62 6.67 -1.19 0.76
C ALA A 62 8.07 -0.56 0.61
N SER A 63 8.38 0.51 1.35
CA SER A 63 9.71 1.13 1.31
C SER A 63 10.78 0.24 1.94
N SER A 64 10.52 -0.34 3.12
CA SER A 64 11.49 -1.21 3.80
C SER A 64 11.82 -2.45 2.97
N THR A 65 10.84 -3.05 2.28
CA THR A 65 11.09 -4.16 1.35
C THR A 65 11.95 -3.72 0.18
N ASN A 66 11.70 -2.52 -0.38
CA ASN A 66 12.54 -1.97 -1.44
C ASN A 66 13.98 -1.77 -0.98
N ASP A 67 14.16 -1.22 0.22
CA ASP A 67 15.48 -0.85 0.74
C ASP A 67 16.29 -2.10 1.09
N ALA A 68 15.63 -3.18 1.54
CA ALA A 68 16.29 -4.45 1.88
C ALA A 68 16.53 -5.37 0.67
N ALA A 69 15.56 -5.50 -0.24
CA ALA A 69 15.56 -6.50 -1.30
C ALA A 69 15.62 -5.92 -2.72
N GLY A 70 15.29 -4.63 -2.91
CA GLY A 70 15.24 -3.98 -4.22
C GLY A 70 14.05 -4.37 -5.11
N ASP A 71 13.23 -5.34 -4.67
CA ASP A 71 12.04 -5.83 -5.37
C ASP A 71 11.04 -6.41 -4.34
N GLY A 72 9.82 -6.77 -4.79
CA GLY A 72 8.81 -7.41 -3.95
C GLY A 72 7.91 -6.44 -3.20
N THR A 73 8.05 -5.14 -3.43
CA THR A 73 7.28 -4.08 -2.74
C THR A 73 5.77 -4.20 -2.93
N THR A 74 5.37 -4.56 -4.15
CA THR A 74 3.95 -4.73 -4.49
C THR A 74 3.40 -6.00 -3.84
N SER A 75 4.19 -7.09 -3.81
CA SER A 75 3.82 -8.33 -3.11
C SER A 75 3.71 -8.12 -1.61
N ALA A 76 4.66 -7.42 -0.99
CA ALA A 76 4.65 -7.08 0.43
C ALA A 76 3.41 -6.24 0.78
N THR A 77 3.08 -5.25 -0.06
CA THR A 77 1.88 -4.41 0.10
C THR A 77 0.59 -5.25 0.12
N VAL A 78 0.45 -6.19 -0.82
CA VAL A 78 -0.73 -7.06 -0.90
C VAL A 78 -0.82 -8.01 0.31
N LEU A 79 0.31 -8.56 0.75
CA LEU A 79 0.37 -9.42 1.95
C LEU A 79 0.04 -8.64 3.23
N THR A 80 0.63 -7.47 3.42
CA THR A 80 0.35 -6.60 4.57
C THR A 80 -1.12 -6.24 4.65
N ARG A 81 -1.75 -5.90 3.52
CA ARG A 81 -3.20 -5.64 3.45
C ARG A 81 -4.00 -6.86 3.90
N ALA A 82 -3.68 -8.05 3.40
CA ALA A 82 -4.40 -9.28 3.73
C ALA A 82 -4.28 -9.61 5.23
N ILE A 83 -3.05 -9.59 5.77
CA ILE A 83 -2.79 -9.86 7.19
C ILE A 83 -3.49 -8.83 8.08
N PHE A 84 -3.39 -7.55 7.74
CA PHE A 84 -4.02 -6.49 8.54
C PHE A 84 -5.54 -6.58 8.54
N SER A 85 -6.14 -6.90 7.39
CA SER A 85 -7.58 -7.13 7.27
C SER A 85 -8.05 -8.31 8.13
N GLU A 86 -7.40 -9.46 8.03
CA GLU A 86 -7.79 -10.64 8.81
C GLU A 86 -7.52 -10.45 10.31
N GLY A 87 -6.39 -9.83 10.70
CA GLY A 87 -6.12 -9.49 12.09
C GLY A 87 -7.19 -8.57 12.68
N CYS A 88 -7.61 -7.53 11.96
CA CYS A 88 -8.69 -6.64 12.39
C CYS A 88 -10.03 -7.38 12.58
N LYS A 89 -10.36 -8.35 11.70
CA LYS A 89 -11.57 -9.19 11.85
C LYS A 89 -11.49 -10.07 13.08
N SER A 90 -10.34 -10.71 13.33
CA SER A 90 -10.12 -11.57 14.49
C SER A 90 -10.24 -10.81 15.80
N VAL A 91 -9.66 -9.60 15.88
CA VAL A 91 -9.79 -8.71 17.04
C VAL A 91 -11.25 -8.28 17.24
N ALA A 92 -11.97 -7.94 16.17
CA ALA A 92 -13.39 -7.61 16.26
C ALA A 92 -14.25 -8.79 16.75
N ALA A 93 -13.82 -10.03 16.49
CA ALA A 93 -14.44 -11.24 17.03
C ALA A 93 -14.08 -11.54 18.51
N GLY A 94 -13.29 -10.68 19.15
CA GLY A 94 -12.92 -10.77 20.56
C GLY A 94 -11.61 -11.51 20.83
N MET A 95 -10.81 -11.85 19.80
CA MET A 95 -9.48 -12.42 20.00
C MET A 95 -8.49 -11.37 20.51
N ASN A 96 -7.54 -11.80 21.35
CA ASN A 96 -6.50 -10.93 21.89
C ASN A 96 -5.49 -10.54 20.79
N PRO A 97 -5.26 -9.24 20.51
CA PRO A 97 -4.31 -8.79 19.49
C PRO A 97 -2.86 -9.25 19.67
N THR A 98 -2.41 -9.53 20.90
CA THR A 98 -1.02 -10.00 21.13
C THR A 98 -0.83 -11.49 20.85
N ASP A 99 -1.92 -12.25 20.80
CA ASP A 99 -1.89 -13.70 20.60
C ASP A 99 -2.10 -14.08 19.12
N LEU A 100 -2.39 -13.09 18.27
CA LEU A 100 -2.58 -13.18 16.81
C LEU A 100 -1.28 -12.92 16.04
#